data_AF-A0A972XWM3-F1
#
_entry.id   AF-A0A972XWM3-F1
#
_cell.length_a   1.000
_cell.length_b   1.000
_cell.length_c   1.000
_cell.angle_alpha   90.00
_cell.angle_beta   90.00
_cell.angle_gamma   90.00
#
_symmetry.space_group_name_H-M   'P 1'
#
loop_
_entity.id
_entity.type
_entity.pdbx_description
1 polymer ?
#
loop_
_entity_poly.entity_id
_entity_poly.type
_entity_poly.pdbx_seq_one_letter_code
_entity_poly.pdbx_strand_id
1 'polypeptide(L)' 'MGRPKLDLTNHASISKVFEIFTPNAVVNTAALTAVDKAENDVAAARALNTSGTGEVAGGMYN' A
#
# COMPACT_ATOMS: atom_id res chain seq x y z
N MET A 1 -6.24 -0.33 8.82
CA MET A 1 -7.27 -0.96 7.95
C MET A 1 -6.59 -2.02 7.11
N GLY A 2 -7.30 -3.03 6.60
CA GLY A 2 -6.71 -4.08 5.74
C GLY A 2 -7.48 -4.27 4.44
N ARG A 3 -7.05 -5.23 3.62
CA ARG A 3 -7.75 -5.61 2.39
C ARG A 3 -9.18 -6.09 2.69
N PRO A 4 -10.16 -5.81 1.83
CA PRO A 4 -10.05 -5.07 0.56
C PRO A 4 -10.20 -3.54 0.71
N LYS A 5 -10.41 -3.01 1.92
CA LYS A 5 -10.71 -1.57 2.13
C LYS A 5 -9.55 -0.66 1.77
N LEU A 6 -8.33 -1.09 2.06
CA LEU A 6 -7.09 -0.43 1.66
C LEU A 6 -6.16 -1.52 1.11
N ASP A 7 -6.04 -1.58 -0.21
CA ASP A 7 -5.15 -2.49 -0.92
C ASP A 7 -4.06 -1.67 -1.60
N LEU A 8 -2.83 -1.76 -1.08
CA LEU A 8 -1.72 -0.93 -1.54
C LEU A 8 -1.29 -1.24 -2.98
N THR A 9 -1.75 -2.36 -3.56
CA THR A 9 -1.55 -2.66 -4.99
C THR A 9 -2.65 -2.09 -5.90
N ASN A 10 -3.67 -1.43 -5.32
CA ASN A 10 -4.79 -0.83 -6.03
C ASN A 10 -4.89 0.66 -5.70
N HIS A 11 -4.38 1.49 -6.61
CA HIS A 11 -4.39 2.95 -6.51
C HIS A 11 -5.76 3.53 -6.15
N ALA A 12 -6.84 3.07 -6.79
CA ALA A 12 -8.19 3.60 -6.54
C ALA A 12 -8.66 3.35 -5.10
N SER A 13 -8.21 2.26 -4.46
CA SER A 13 -8.52 1.99 -3.06
C SER A 13 -7.77 2.93 -2.11
N ILE A 14 -6.53 3.32 -2.48
CA ILE A 14 -5.71 4.25 -1.70
C ILE A 14 -6.34 5.64 -1.78
N SER A 15 -6.59 6.15 -2.99
CA SER A 15 -7.18 7.49 -3.20
C SER A 15 -8.48 7.67 -2.43
N LYS A 16 -9.36 6.66 -2.48
CA LYS A 16 -10.63 6.68 -1.74
C LYS A 16 -10.46 6.78 -0.22
N VAL A 17 -9.44 6.13 0.35
CA VAL A 17 -9.16 6.22 1.80
C VAL A 17 -8.67 7.62 2.16
N PHE A 18 -7.80 8.22 1.35
CA PHE A 18 -7.31 9.57 1.59
C PHE A 18 -8.41 10.63 1.48
N GLU A 19 -9.32 10.50 0.50
CA GLU A 19 -10.50 11.36 0.36
C GLU A 19 -11.44 11.28 1.58
N ILE A 20 -11.64 10.08 2.14
CA ILE A 20 -12.58 9.86 3.25
C ILE A 20 -12.00 10.34 4.59
N PHE A 21 -10.72 10.05 4.85
CA PHE A 21 -10.14 10.19 6.18
C PHE A 21 -9.23 11.39 6.36
N THR A 22 -8.72 11.98 5.27
CA THR A 22 -7.80 13.14 5.27
C THR A 22 -6.76 13.07 6.42
N PRO A 23 -5.96 11.99 6.49
CA PRO A 23 -5.16 11.70 7.67
C PRO A 23 -3.99 12.68 7.84
N ASN A 24 -3.69 13.07 9.08
CA ASN A 24 -2.49 13.86 9.38
C ASN A 24 -1.22 12.99 9.46
N ALA A 25 -1.36 11.67 9.63
CA ALA A 25 -0.27 10.72 9.66
C ALA A 25 -0.74 9.33 9.19
N VAL A 26 0.16 8.55 8.59
CA VAL A 26 -0.09 7.18 8.16
C VAL A 26 1.04 6.27 8.67
N VAL A 27 0.66 5.16 9.30
CA VAL A 27 1.58 4.07 9.66
C VAL A 27 1.34 2.91 8.71
N ASN A 28 2.27 2.69 7.77
CA ASN A 28 2.18 1.59 6.82
C ASN A 28 2.75 0.30 7.45
N THR A 29 1.88 -0.68 7.69
CA THR A 29 2.27 -2.02 8.17
C THR A 29 2.07 -3.11 7.11
N ALA A 30 1.72 -2.73 5.88
CA ALA A 30 1.48 -3.69 4.81
C ALA A 30 2.80 -4.08 4.13
N ALA A 31 3.08 -5.38 4.12
CA ALA A 31 4.25 -5.95 3.45
C ALA A 31 4.01 -7.42 3.11
N LEU A 32 4.64 -7.90 2.05
CA LEU A 32 4.83 -9.33 1.80
C LEU A 32 5.98 -9.80 2.69
N THR A 33 5.64 -10.42 3.82
CA THR A 33 6.59 -10.87 4.85
C THR A 33 7.05 -12.32 4.69
N ALA A 34 6.38 -13.11 3.84
CA ALA A 34 6.83 -14.45 3.49
C ALA A 34 8.03 -14.35 2.54
N VAL A 35 9.25 -14.45 3.09
CA VAL A 35 10.52 -14.21 2.37
C VAL A 35 10.67 -15.11 1.16
N ASP A 36 10.49 -16.43 1.32
CA ASP A 36 10.58 -17.38 0.20
C ASP A 36 9.63 -17.01 -0.95
N LYS A 37 8.42 -16.53 -0.61
CA LYS A 37 7.46 -16.08 -1.62
C LYS A 37 7.91 -14.79 -2.29
N ALA A 38 8.49 -13.85 -1.55
CA ALA A 38 9.01 -12.61 -2.12
C ALA A 38 10.19 -12.84 -3.06
N GLU A 39 11.01 -13.86 -2.81
CA GLU A 39 12.11 -14.26 -3.70
C GLU A 39 11.59 -14.88 -5.00
N ASN A 40 10.53 -15.70 -4.92
CA ASN A 40 9.95 -16.36 -6.09
C ASN A 40 8.98 -15.46 -6.89
N ASP A 41 8.32 -14.52 -6.22
CA ASP A 41 7.37 -13.57 -6.82
C ASP A 41 7.79 -12.12 -6.54
N VAL A 42 8.89 -11.74 -7.18
CA VAL A 42 9.47 -10.40 -7.07
C VAL A 42 8.48 -9.32 -7.51
N ALA A 43 7.64 -9.60 -8.51
CA ALA A 43 6.65 -8.65 -8.99
C ALA A 43 5.63 -8.31 -7.90
N ALA A 44 5.07 -9.32 -7.22
CA ALA A 44 4.16 -9.10 -6.11
C ALA A 44 4.85 -8.39 -4.93
N ALA A 45 6.09 -8.78 -4.61
CA ALA A 45 6.87 -8.13 -3.56
C ALA A 45 7.09 -6.64 -3.85
N ARG A 46 7.46 -6.29 -5.09
CA ARG A 46 7.67 -4.89 -5.51
C ARG A 46 6.37 -4.10 -5.55
N ALA A 47 5.29 -4.70 -6.04
CA ALA A 47 3.97 -4.06 -6.09
C ALA A 47 3.50 -3.65 -4.68
N LEU A 48 3.64 -4.53 -3.68
CA LEU A 48 3.20 -4.25 -2.31
C LEU A 48 4.23 -3.43 -1.52
N ASN A 49 5.47 -3.89 -1.44
CA ASN A 49 6.46 -3.34 -0.51
C ASN A 49 7.07 -2.03 -1.02
N THR A 50 7.10 -1.81 -2.33
CA THR A 50 7.74 -0.64 -2.96
C THR A 50 6.72 0.30 -3.57
N SER A 51 6.05 -0.09 -4.66
CA SER A 51 5.15 0.79 -5.40
C SER A 51 3.97 1.23 -4.53
N GLY A 52 3.31 0.30 -3.85
CA GLY A 52 2.20 0.61 -2.96
C GLY A 52 2.58 1.52 -1.79
N THR A 53 3.79 1.37 -1.24
CA THR A 53 4.33 2.31 -0.24
C THR A 53 4.50 3.71 -0.83
N GLY A 54 4.99 3.81 -2.08
CA GLY A 54 5.12 5.08 -2.79
C GLY A 54 3.76 5.76 -3.03
N GLU A 55 2.74 5.00 -3.42
CA GLU A 55 1.37 5.51 -3.59
C GLU A 55 0.78 6.06 -2.28
N VAL A 56 0.98 5.35 -1.16
CA VAL A 56 0.56 5.83 0.17
C VAL A 56 1.27 7.12 0.54
N ALA A 57 2.57 7.24 0.27
CA ALA A 57 3.30 8.48 0.49
C ALA A 57 2.76 9.61 -0.40
N GLY A 58 2.52 9.35 -1.68
CA GLY A 58 1.92 10.31 -2.62
C GLY A 58 0.56 10.81 -2.16
N GLY A 59 -0.29 9.93 -1.63
CA GLY A 59 -1.62 10.28 -1.11
C GLY A 59 -1.62 11.31 0.03
N MET A 60 -0.52 11.45 0.78
CA MET A 60 -0.38 12.47 1.83
C MET A 60 -0.22 13.91 1.29
N TYR A 61 0.11 14.07 0.00
CA TYR A 61 0.46 15.37 -0.60
C TYR A 61 -0.54 15.85 -1.67
N ASN A 62 -1.63 15.10 -1.88
CA ASN A 62 -2.67 15.39 -2.88
C ASN A 62 -3.89 16.07 -2.27
#